data_AF-A0AAD6PAB8-F1
#
_entry.id   AF-A0AAD6PAB8-F1
#
_cell.length_a   1.000
_cell.length_b   1.000
_cell.length_c   1.000
_cell.angle_alpha   90.00
_cell.angle_beta   90.00
_cell.angle_gamma   90.00
#
_symmetry.space_group_name_H-M   'P 1'
#
loop_
_entity.id
_entity.type
_entity.pdbx_description
1 polymer ?
#
loop_
_entity_poly.entity_id
_entity_poly.type
_entity_poly.pdbx_seq_one_letter_code
_entity_poly.pdbx_strand_id
1 'polypeptide(L)'
;MYYDDLPIWSFLGKVEKEGKNDPSEYKYYLFKHLHFTIFYNKDRVIEITAQSDLNADVDLTEEKEVDVEFMYSVKWKKTEIPFEKRMEKYSQSSSLPHHLEIHWFSIKSGVIVLLLNGFFATILMRVLKNDFVKYAHDEESAEDQEETGWKYIHGDVFRYPKYKSLLAAAVGSGTQLCTLAIFIFMLALVGVFYPYNRGALLTALVVIYALTAGIAGYTAASFFCQLEGTNWVRNLLLTGALFCGPLFLTFCFLNTVANAYSATAALPFGTIAVIFLI
;
A
#
# COMPACT_ATOMS: atom_id res chain seq x y z
N MET A 1 1.28 -1.78 -21.02
CA MET A 1 0.30 -2.79 -21.49
C MET A 1 0.67 -4.12 -20.86
N TYR A 2 -0.28 -5.04 -20.65
CA TYR A 2 0.00 -6.39 -20.14
C TYR A 2 -0.58 -7.44 -21.08
N TYR A 3 0.12 -8.55 -21.25
CA TYR A 3 -0.38 -9.74 -21.95
C TYR A 3 0.12 -10.97 -21.20
N ASP A 4 -0.78 -11.84 -20.75
CA ASP A 4 -0.43 -13.06 -20.00
C ASP A 4 0.52 -12.78 -18.81
N ASP A 5 0.18 -11.76 -18.02
CA ASP A 5 0.97 -11.20 -16.89
C ASP A 5 2.36 -10.66 -17.25
N LEU A 6 2.73 -10.65 -18.53
CA LEU A 6 3.99 -10.05 -18.99
C LEU A 6 3.80 -8.54 -19.17
N PRO A 7 4.61 -7.71 -18.47
CA PRO A 7 4.63 -6.28 -18.70
C PRO A 7 5.23 -5.99 -20.08
N ILE A 8 4.52 -5.20 -20.87
CA ILE A 8 4.96 -4.68 -22.16
C ILE A 8 5.09 -3.16 -22.04
N TRP A 9 6.29 -2.66 -22.32
CA TRP A 9 6.59 -1.24 -22.40
C TRP A 9 7.30 -0.93 -23.71
N SER A 10 7.02 0.26 -24.25
CA SER A 10 7.74 0.87 -25.36
C SER A 10 7.61 2.37 -25.27
N PHE A 11 8.53 3.10 -25.91
CA PHE A 11 8.45 4.55 -25.99
C PHE A 11 7.42 4.94 -27.04
N LEU A 12 6.43 5.75 -26.69
CA LEU A 12 5.44 6.21 -27.68
C LEU A 12 5.93 7.41 -28.48
N GLY A 13 6.95 8.11 -27.99
CA GLY A 13 7.48 9.29 -28.64
C GLY A 13 8.82 9.71 -28.05
N LYS A 14 9.39 10.78 -28.60
CA LYS A 14 10.60 11.44 -28.11
C LYS A 14 10.37 12.93 -27.98
N VAL A 15 11.08 13.55 -27.06
CA VAL A 15 11.14 15.02 -26.94
C VAL A 15 12.56 15.44 -27.25
N GLU A 16 12.74 16.23 -28.31
CA GLU A 16 14.04 16.80 -28.65
C GLU A 16 14.13 18.22 -28.08
N LYS A 17 15.26 18.52 -27.46
CA LYS A 17 15.57 19.83 -26.88
C LYS A 17 16.62 20.51 -27.75
N GLU A 18 16.21 21.47 -28.56
CA GLU A 18 17.13 22.30 -29.33
C GLU A 18 17.34 23.64 -28.60
N GLY A 19 18.25 23.70 -27.61
CA GLY A 19 18.62 24.97 -26.96
C GLY A 19 18.56 24.98 -25.44
N LYS A 20 18.64 26.20 -24.83
CA LYS A 20 18.59 26.40 -23.37
C LYS A 20 17.22 25.96 -22.83
N ASN A 21 17.09 25.81 -21.52
CA ASN A 21 15.90 25.27 -20.81
C ASN A 21 14.61 26.13 -20.95
N ASP A 22 14.24 26.58 -22.15
CA ASP A 22 12.97 27.23 -22.43
C ASP A 22 11.96 26.18 -22.95
N PRO A 23 10.77 26.06 -22.34
CA PRO A 23 9.77 25.06 -22.75
C PRO A 23 9.23 25.23 -24.17
N SER A 24 9.39 26.43 -24.76
CA SER A 24 8.93 26.79 -26.10
C SER A 24 9.82 26.24 -27.23
N GLU A 25 11.02 25.73 -26.93
CA GLU A 25 11.95 25.15 -27.91
C GLU A 25 11.87 23.61 -27.96
N TYR A 26 10.88 23.01 -27.27
CA TYR A 26 10.71 21.56 -27.23
C TYR A 26 9.98 21.07 -28.47
N LYS A 27 10.62 20.16 -29.21
CA LYS A 27 9.99 19.44 -30.31
C LYS A 27 9.46 18.10 -29.82
N TYR A 28 8.17 17.86 -30.05
CA TYR A 28 7.49 16.64 -29.62
C TYR A 28 7.27 15.74 -30.81
N TYR A 29 7.78 14.52 -30.75
CA TYR A 29 7.59 13.54 -31.79
C TYR A 29 6.86 12.31 -31.27
N LEU A 30 5.90 11.81 -32.04
CA LEU A 30 5.12 10.61 -31.76
C LEU A 30 5.46 9.52 -32.77
N PHE A 31 5.81 8.33 -32.30
CA PHE A 31 6.08 7.19 -33.18
C PHE A 31 4.76 6.54 -33.62
N LYS A 32 4.61 6.34 -34.94
CA LYS A 32 3.43 5.74 -35.57
C LYS A 32 3.48 4.22 -35.61
N HIS A 33 4.67 3.63 -35.67
CA HIS A 33 4.85 2.21 -35.94
C HIS A 33 5.46 1.48 -34.75
N LEU A 34 4.74 0.47 -34.23
CA LEU A 34 5.21 -0.42 -33.17
C LEU A 34 5.57 -1.81 -33.69
N HIS A 35 6.81 -2.24 -33.46
CA HIS A 35 7.29 -3.59 -33.74
C HIS A 35 7.24 -4.46 -32.47
N PHE A 36 6.33 -5.42 -32.46
CA PHE A 36 6.25 -6.45 -31.43
C PHE A 36 7.05 -7.68 -31.84
N THR A 37 8.03 -8.07 -31.03
CA THR A 37 8.69 -9.36 -31.14
C THR A 37 8.21 -10.27 -30.02
N ILE A 38 7.49 -11.32 -30.38
CA ILE A 38 6.93 -12.29 -29.43
C ILE A 38 7.78 -13.55 -29.44
N PHE A 39 8.35 -13.88 -28.30
CA PHE A 39 9.10 -15.11 -28.09
C PHE A 39 8.20 -16.18 -27.49
N TYR A 40 8.14 -17.33 -28.14
CA TYR A 40 7.31 -18.45 -27.74
C TYR A 40 8.11 -19.74 -27.56
N ASN A 41 7.68 -20.59 -26.63
CA ASN A 41 8.19 -21.94 -26.45
C ASN A 41 7.00 -22.90 -26.39
N LYS A 42 6.93 -23.82 -27.36
CA LYS A 42 5.75 -24.67 -27.63
C LYS A 42 4.51 -23.78 -27.80
N ASP A 43 3.47 -23.97 -27.00
CA ASP A 43 2.20 -23.24 -27.09
C ASP A 43 2.10 -22.06 -26.11
N ARG A 44 3.22 -21.63 -25.52
CA ARG A 44 3.24 -20.58 -24.49
C ARG A 44 4.12 -19.39 -24.86
N VAL A 45 3.62 -18.19 -24.58
CA VAL A 45 4.38 -16.95 -24.72
C VAL A 45 5.32 -16.80 -23.53
N ILE A 46 6.58 -16.52 -23.83
CA ILE A 46 7.65 -16.41 -22.85
C ILE A 46 8.02 -14.94 -22.66
N GLU A 47 8.14 -14.18 -23.75
CA GLU A 47 8.58 -12.80 -23.70
C GLU A 47 7.94 -11.99 -24.84
N ILE A 48 7.61 -10.74 -24.57
CA ILE A 48 7.17 -9.78 -25.59
C ILE A 48 8.06 -8.55 -25.48
N THR A 49 8.77 -8.23 -26.55
CA THR A 49 9.52 -6.98 -26.69
C THR A 49 8.77 -6.06 -27.66
N ALA A 50 8.53 -4.82 -27.27
CA ALA A 50 7.93 -3.80 -28.13
C ALA A 50 8.96 -2.70 -28.42
N GLN A 51 9.19 -2.42 -29.70
CA GLN A 51 10.10 -1.39 -30.17
C GLN A 51 9.36 -0.44 -31.11
N SER A 52 9.48 0.85 -30.87
CA SER A 52 8.94 1.86 -31.78
C SER A 52 9.92 2.13 -32.91
N ASP A 53 9.41 2.29 -34.13
CA ASP A 53 10.22 2.69 -35.27
C ASP A 53 10.58 4.17 -35.14
N LEU A 54 11.88 4.45 -35.09
CA LEU A 54 12.43 5.80 -34.97
C LEU A 54 12.27 6.61 -36.26
N ASN A 55 12.04 5.95 -37.40
CA ASN A 55 11.92 6.59 -38.72
C ASN A 55 10.47 6.91 -39.09
N ALA A 56 9.49 6.41 -38.33
CA ALA A 56 8.07 6.59 -38.56
C ALA A 56 7.48 7.50 -37.50
N ASP A 57 7.94 8.76 -37.41
CA ASP A 57 7.46 9.74 -36.44
C ASP A 57 6.52 10.81 -37.04
N VAL A 58 5.73 11.42 -36.16
CA VAL A 58 4.92 12.63 -36.40
C VAL A 58 5.47 13.74 -35.54
N ASP A 59 5.67 14.91 -36.12
CA ASP A 59 5.89 16.13 -35.36
C ASP A 59 4.56 16.66 -34.80
N LEU A 60 4.47 16.75 -33.47
CA LEU A 60 3.35 17.28 -32.70
C LEU A 60 3.69 18.60 -31.99
N THR A 61 4.73 19.30 -32.45
CA THR A 61 5.19 20.55 -31.84
C THR A 61 4.16 21.67 -31.97
N GLU A 62 3.35 21.66 -33.03
CA GLU A 62 2.26 22.60 -33.21
C GLU A 62 1.00 22.12 -32.46
N GLU A 63 0.33 23.01 -31.71
CA GLU A 63 -0.95 22.75 -31.04
C GLU A 63 -2.12 22.64 -32.03
N LYS A 64 -2.00 21.73 -33.01
CA LYS A 64 -3.03 21.42 -34.00
C LYS A 64 -3.48 19.98 -33.84
N GLU A 65 -4.75 19.73 -34.13
CA GLU A 65 -5.26 18.37 -34.24
C GLU A 65 -4.58 17.68 -35.43
N VAL A 66 -3.90 16.57 -35.19
CA VAL A 66 -3.23 15.76 -36.21
C VAL A 66 -3.85 14.37 -36.20
N ASP A 67 -4.43 13.95 -37.33
CA ASP A 67 -4.85 12.58 -37.52
C ASP A 67 -3.63 11.68 -37.73
N VAL A 68 -3.45 10.71 -36.83
CA VAL A 68 -2.31 9.78 -36.85
C VAL A 68 -2.82 8.36 -37.00
N GLU A 69 -2.45 7.72 -38.11
CA GLU A 69 -2.69 6.30 -38.31
C GLU A 69 -1.58 5.49 -37.66
N PHE A 70 -1.92 4.74 -36.60
CA PHE A 70 -0.99 3.85 -35.92
C PHE A 70 -0.91 2.51 -36.62
N MET A 71 0.31 2.06 -36.87
CA MET A 71 0.60 0.75 -37.44
C MET A 71 1.39 -0.11 -36.45
N TYR A 72 1.21 -1.42 -36.56
CA TYR A 72 2.03 -2.35 -35.81
C TYR A 72 2.44 -3.53 -36.67
N SER A 73 3.58 -4.12 -36.33
CA SER A 73 4.04 -5.37 -36.93
C SER A 73 4.42 -6.35 -35.86
N VAL A 74 4.07 -7.63 -36.08
CA VAL A 74 4.31 -8.70 -35.13
C VAL A 74 5.27 -9.72 -35.74
N LYS A 75 6.35 -10.03 -35.03
CA LYS A 75 7.31 -11.06 -35.39
C LYS A 75 7.36 -12.12 -34.31
N TRP A 76 7.10 -13.37 -34.71
CA TRP A 76 7.17 -14.52 -33.81
C TRP A 76 8.56 -15.18 -33.89
N LYS A 77 9.17 -15.44 -32.73
CA LYS A 77 10.47 -16.12 -32.62
C LYS A 77 10.38 -17.26 -31.61
N LYS A 78 10.90 -18.43 -31.98
CA LYS A 78 10.98 -19.56 -31.05
C LYS A 78 12.11 -19.34 -30.04
N THR A 79 11.88 -19.68 -28.77
CA THR A 79 12.88 -19.66 -27.70
C THR A 79 12.94 -21.00 -26.97
N GLU A 80 14.09 -21.31 -26.37
CA GLU A 80 14.31 -22.52 -25.57
C GLU A 80 14.03 -22.30 -24.08
N ILE A 81 13.80 -21.05 -23.66
CA ILE A 81 13.54 -20.68 -22.27
C ILE A 81 12.24 -21.36 -21.81
N PRO A 82 12.26 -22.15 -20.71
CA PRO A 82 11.07 -22.77 -20.17
C PRO A 82 10.14 -21.72 -19.55
N PHE A 83 8.83 -21.98 -19.59
CA PHE A 83 7.80 -21.06 -19.09
C PHE A 83 8.02 -20.62 -17.63
N GLU A 84 8.49 -21.53 -16.78
CA GLU A 84 8.77 -21.26 -15.36
C GLU A 84 9.82 -20.16 -15.15
N LYS A 85 10.78 -20.03 -16.08
CA LYS A 85 11.87 -19.06 -16.01
C LYS A 85 11.58 -17.75 -16.71
N ARG A 86 10.39 -17.58 -17.30
CA ARG A 86 10.04 -16.40 -18.11
C ARG A 86 10.16 -15.07 -17.35
N MET A 87 9.96 -15.10 -16.02
CA MET A 87 10.01 -13.91 -15.17
C MET A 87 11.42 -13.56 -14.69
N GLU A 88 12.43 -14.42 -14.90
CA GLU A 88 13.81 -14.17 -14.47
C GLU A 88 14.36 -12.89 -15.11
N LYS A 89 14.11 -12.66 -16.42
CA LYS A 89 14.51 -11.43 -17.13
C LYS A 89 13.97 -10.16 -16.48
N TYR A 90 12.72 -10.19 -16.02
CA TYR A 90 12.08 -9.04 -15.37
C TYR A 90 12.60 -8.84 -13.95
N SER A 91 12.88 -9.92 -13.22
CA SER A 91 13.52 -9.85 -11.90
C SER A 91 14.96 -9.29 -11.96
N GLN A 92 15.71 -9.59 -13.02
CA GLN A 92 17.03 -9.01 -13.26
C GLN A 92 16.93 -7.55 -13.74
N SER A 93 15.91 -7.21 -14.53
CA SER A 93 15.67 -5.80 -14.93
C SER A 93 15.21 -4.94 -13.75
N SER A 94 14.55 -5.53 -12.74
CA SER A 94 14.33 -4.88 -11.43
C SER A 94 15.60 -4.79 -10.57
N SER A 95 16.75 -5.29 -11.02
CA SER A 95 18.05 -5.06 -10.36
C SER A 95 18.87 -3.93 -10.99
N LEU A 96 18.24 -3.13 -11.88
CA LEU A 96 18.78 -1.84 -12.33
C LEU A 96 19.08 -0.94 -11.09
N PRO A 97 20.14 -0.11 -11.08
CA PRO A 97 20.62 0.66 -9.92
C PRO A 97 19.55 1.37 -9.06
N HIS A 98 18.41 1.78 -9.65
CA HIS A 98 17.28 2.36 -8.92
C HIS A 98 16.64 1.47 -7.85
N HIS A 99 16.63 0.13 -7.99
CA HIS A 99 16.04 -0.75 -6.96
C HIS A 99 17.03 -1.10 -5.84
N LEU A 100 18.34 -1.13 -6.12
CA LEU A 100 19.36 -1.14 -5.07
C LEU A 100 19.28 0.15 -4.24
N GLU A 101 18.98 1.29 -4.87
CA GLU A 101 18.70 2.54 -4.16
C GLU A 101 17.49 2.42 -3.23
N ILE A 102 16.42 1.73 -3.63
CA ILE A 102 15.23 1.51 -2.77
C ILE A 102 15.57 0.62 -1.56
N HIS A 103 16.28 -0.49 -1.76
CA HIS A 103 16.72 -1.34 -0.64
C HIS A 103 17.65 -0.58 0.30
N TRP A 104 18.62 0.15 -0.24
CA TRP A 104 19.55 0.98 0.52
C TRP A 104 18.84 2.15 1.21
N PHE A 105 17.83 2.75 0.59
CA PHE A 105 16.96 3.77 1.16
C PHE A 105 16.15 3.20 2.32
N SER A 106 15.59 2.00 2.19
CA SER A 106 14.89 1.30 3.27
C SER A 106 15.82 1.01 4.45
N ILE A 107 17.07 0.59 4.20
CA ILE A 107 18.06 0.36 5.26
C ILE A 107 18.40 1.67 5.97
N LYS A 108 18.73 2.74 5.21
CA LYS A 108 19.03 4.07 5.76
C LYS A 108 17.86 4.61 6.58
N SER A 109 16.64 4.50 6.06
CA SER A 109 15.42 4.91 6.77
C SER A 109 15.21 4.09 8.05
N GLY A 110 15.39 2.77 8.01
CA GLY A 110 15.28 1.89 9.18
C GLY A 110 16.29 2.24 10.28
N VAL A 111 17.54 2.53 9.93
CA VAL A 111 18.56 2.97 10.90
C VAL A 111 18.17 4.29 11.56
N ILE A 112 17.67 5.26 10.79
CA ILE A 112 17.20 6.54 11.34
C ILE A 112 16.03 6.32 12.32
N VAL A 113 15.06 5.47 11.95
CA VAL A 113 13.92 5.15 12.83
C VAL A 113 14.37 4.46 14.13
N LEU A 114 15.35 3.55 14.07
CA LEU A 114 15.91 2.92 15.26
C LEU A 114 16.65 3.92 16.16
N LEU A 115 17.45 4.80 15.57
CA LEU A 115 18.16 5.85 16.32
C LEU A 115 17.19 6.83 16.98
N LEU A 116 16.14 7.25 16.29
CA LEU A 116 15.11 8.13 16.84
C LEU A 116 14.34 7.45 17.99
N ASN A 117 13.97 6.16 17.83
CA ASN A 117 13.37 5.39 18.92
C ASN A 117 14.30 5.24 20.12
N GLY A 118 15.59 5.00 19.89
CA GLY A 118 16.61 4.95 20.94
C GLY A 118 16.75 6.29 21.66
N PHE A 119 16.82 7.40 20.92
CA PHE A 119 16.88 8.74 21.48
C PHE A 119 15.63 9.05 22.31
N PHE A 120 14.44 8.76 21.78
CA PHE A 120 13.19 8.91 22.51
C PHE A 120 13.16 8.07 23.79
N ALA A 121 13.60 6.81 23.73
CA ALA A 121 13.69 5.93 24.89
C ALA A 121 14.68 6.46 25.94
N THR A 122 15.83 7.03 25.55
CA THR A 122 16.77 7.62 26.52
C THR A 122 16.22 8.86 27.21
N ILE A 123 15.51 9.74 26.48
CA ILE A 123 14.79 10.87 27.08
C ILE A 123 13.74 10.36 28.07
N LEU A 124 12.91 9.40 27.64
CA LEU A 124 11.86 8.82 28.48
C LEU A 124 12.44 8.18 29.75
N MET A 125 13.52 7.41 29.63
CA MET A 125 14.22 6.81 30.77
C MET A 125 14.85 7.87 31.68
N ARG A 126 15.39 8.96 31.13
CA ARG A 126 15.95 10.06 31.91
C ARG A 126 14.86 10.78 32.70
N VAL A 127 13.72 11.07 32.07
CA VAL A 127 12.56 11.67 32.72
C VAL A 127 12.02 10.74 33.80
N LEU A 128 11.76 9.47 33.47
CA LEU A 128 11.29 8.47 34.43
C LEU A 128 12.25 8.29 35.61
N LYS A 129 13.56 8.25 35.37
CA LYS A 129 14.55 8.16 36.45
C LYS A 129 14.52 9.40 37.34
N ASN A 130 14.44 10.59 36.74
CA ASN A 130 14.38 11.84 37.49
C ASN A 130 13.09 11.94 38.31
N ASP A 131 11.96 11.52 37.72
CA ASP A 131 10.67 11.44 38.39
C ASP A 131 10.73 10.44 39.55
N PHE A 132 11.28 9.25 39.33
CA PHE A 132 11.42 8.23 40.37
C PHE A 132 12.29 8.71 41.54
N VAL A 133 13.43 9.37 41.27
CA VAL A 133 14.30 9.94 42.32
C VAL A 133 13.58 11.04 43.09
N LYS A 134 12.85 11.92 42.40
CA LYS A 134 12.08 12.99 43.04
C LYS A 134 11.00 12.41 43.97
N TYR A 135 10.21 11.45 43.50
CA TYR A 135 9.12 10.87 44.29
C TYR A 135 9.59 9.91 45.40
N ALA A 136 10.72 9.22 45.23
CA ALA A 136 11.30 8.40 46.29
C ALA A 136 11.79 9.25 47.48
N HIS A 137 12.27 10.47 47.21
CA HIS A 137 12.73 11.37 48.26
C HIS A 137 11.57 12.05 49.01
N ASP A 138 10.45 12.32 48.32
CA ASP A 138 9.22 12.87 48.93
C ASP A 138 8.57 11.88 49.92
N GLU A 139 8.78 10.55 49.77
CA GLU A 139 8.28 9.52 50.71
C GLU A 139 8.99 9.52 52.07
N GLU A 140 10.25 9.98 52.15
CA GLU A 140 10.98 10.07 53.43
C GLU A 140 10.65 11.35 54.21
N SER A 141 10.06 12.37 53.58
CA SER A 141 9.65 13.65 54.19
C SER A 141 8.17 13.71 54.59
N ALA A 142 7.55 12.55 54.82
CA ALA A 142 6.10 12.33 54.89
C ALA A 142 5.30 12.99 56.03
N GLU A 143 5.84 13.95 56.77
CA GLU A 143 5.08 14.60 57.87
C GLU A 143 4.22 15.80 57.44
N ASP A 144 4.43 16.44 56.28
CA ASP A 144 3.67 17.66 55.92
C ASP A 144 3.44 17.93 54.41
N GLN A 145 3.62 16.96 53.50
CA GLN A 145 3.40 17.20 52.06
C GLN A 145 2.19 16.48 51.48
N GLU A 146 1.28 17.27 50.90
CA GLU A 146 0.13 16.84 50.11
C GLU A 146 0.53 15.74 49.11
N GLU A 147 -0.18 14.60 49.13
CA GLU A 147 0.09 13.45 48.25
C GLU A 147 0.30 13.91 46.79
N THR A 148 1.41 13.57 46.15
CA THR A 148 1.71 14.11 44.81
C THR A 148 1.04 13.32 43.67
N GLY A 149 0.27 14.03 42.84
CA GLY A 149 -0.09 13.73 41.44
C GLY A 149 -0.44 12.28 41.07
N TRP A 150 0.56 11.43 40.83
CA TRP A 150 0.36 10.04 40.40
C TRP A 150 -0.28 9.17 41.49
N LYS A 151 -0.05 9.49 42.78
CA LYS A 151 -0.71 8.81 43.90
C LYS A 151 -2.21 9.07 43.91
N TYR A 152 -2.67 10.27 43.55
CA TYR A 152 -4.10 10.55 43.32
C TYR A 152 -4.67 9.77 42.14
N ILE A 153 -3.86 9.49 41.11
CA ILE A 153 -4.30 8.84 39.87
C ILE A 153 -4.24 7.31 39.96
N HIS A 154 -3.54 6.73 40.94
CA HIS A 154 -3.44 5.27 41.09
C HIS A 154 -4.82 4.58 41.18
N GLY A 155 -5.82 5.27 41.77
CA GLY A 155 -7.22 4.81 41.76
C GLY A 155 -7.95 5.05 40.44
N ASP A 156 -7.61 6.10 39.70
CA ASP A 156 -8.20 6.45 38.41
C ASP A 156 -7.71 5.55 37.26
N VAL A 157 -6.58 4.84 37.41
CA VAL A 157 -6.12 3.83 36.42
C VAL A 157 -7.12 2.69 36.25
N PHE A 158 -7.87 2.35 37.29
CA PHE A 158 -8.92 1.32 37.24
C PHE A 158 -10.27 1.86 36.76
N ARG A 159 -10.37 3.17 36.53
CA ARG A 159 -11.61 3.78 36.08
C ARG A 159 -11.81 3.46 34.62
N TYR A 160 -12.93 2.83 34.32
CA TYR A 160 -13.23 2.53 32.94
C TYR A 160 -13.39 3.79 32.08
N PRO A 161 -12.92 3.76 30.82
CA PRO A 161 -13.02 4.90 29.91
C PRO A 161 -14.49 5.23 29.60
N LYS A 162 -14.81 6.51 29.38
CA LYS A 162 -16.17 6.95 28.99
C LYS A 162 -16.66 6.27 27.69
N TYR A 163 -15.75 6.00 26.75
CA TYR A 163 -16.05 5.38 25.46
C TYR A 163 -15.47 3.96 25.34
N LYS A 164 -15.87 3.07 26.26
CA LYS A 164 -15.46 1.65 26.31
C LYS A 164 -15.61 0.95 24.96
N SER A 165 -16.73 1.18 24.26
CA SER A 165 -17.02 0.51 22.99
C SER A 165 -16.11 0.96 21.86
N LEU A 166 -15.82 2.26 21.76
CA LEU A 166 -14.91 2.76 20.72
C LEU A 166 -13.49 2.23 20.93
N LEU A 167 -13.02 2.22 22.18
CA LEU A 167 -11.70 1.69 22.51
C LEU A 167 -11.60 0.19 22.19
N ALA A 168 -12.60 -0.59 22.59
CA ALA A 168 -12.63 -2.02 22.32
C ALA A 168 -12.71 -2.32 20.82
N ALA A 169 -13.50 -1.55 20.07
CA ALA A 169 -13.56 -1.64 18.61
C ALA A 169 -12.20 -1.31 17.96
N ALA A 170 -11.55 -0.23 18.39
CA ALA A 170 -10.23 0.17 17.87
C ALA A 170 -9.15 -0.87 18.17
N VAL A 171 -9.13 -1.45 19.38
CA VAL A 171 -8.22 -2.53 19.75
C VAL A 171 -8.50 -3.77 18.89
N GLY A 172 -9.77 -4.14 18.70
CA GLY A 172 -10.16 -5.24 17.83
C GLY A 172 -9.67 -5.09 16.40
N SER A 173 -10.00 -3.96 15.76
CA SER A 173 -9.53 -3.67 14.39
C SER A 173 -8.01 -3.59 14.31
N GLY A 174 -7.34 -3.01 15.31
CA GLY A 174 -5.87 -2.95 15.37
C GLY A 174 -5.23 -4.33 15.46
N THR A 175 -5.77 -5.22 16.29
CA THR A 175 -5.29 -6.61 16.39
C THR A 175 -5.48 -7.37 15.07
N GLN A 176 -6.61 -7.18 14.38
CA GLN A 176 -6.85 -7.76 13.07
C GLN A 176 -5.81 -7.33 12.03
N LEU A 177 -5.55 -6.02 11.93
CA LEU A 177 -4.57 -5.47 10.99
C LEU A 177 -3.15 -5.95 11.30
N CYS A 178 -2.80 -6.05 12.58
CA CYS A 178 -1.51 -6.61 13.00
C CYS A 178 -1.38 -8.09 12.60
N THR A 179 -2.40 -8.91 12.87
CA THR A 179 -2.41 -10.32 12.48
C THR A 179 -2.36 -10.49 10.96
N LEU A 180 -3.11 -9.68 10.21
CA LEU A 180 -3.08 -9.65 8.74
C LEU A 180 -1.66 -9.36 8.24
N ALA A 181 -1.00 -8.33 8.77
CA ALA A 181 0.35 -7.94 8.37
C ALA A 181 1.38 -9.05 8.63
N ILE A 182 1.33 -9.68 9.81
CA ILE A 182 2.20 -10.81 10.16
C ILE A 182 1.95 -12.00 9.22
N PHE A 183 0.69 -12.33 8.94
CA PHE A 183 0.35 -13.47 8.09
C PHE A 183 0.79 -13.27 6.65
N ILE A 184 0.57 -12.08 6.08
CA ILE A 184 1.06 -11.73 4.74
C ILE A 184 2.58 -11.79 4.68
N PHE A 185 3.27 -11.28 5.72
CA PHE A 185 4.73 -11.34 5.79
C PHE A 185 5.25 -12.79 5.81
N MET A 186 4.61 -13.67 6.58
CA MET A 186 4.95 -15.10 6.61
C MET A 186 4.75 -15.77 5.24
N LEU A 187 3.63 -15.50 4.56
CA LEU A 187 3.38 -16.03 3.22
C LEU A 187 4.38 -15.48 2.18
N ALA A 188 4.81 -14.23 2.32
CA ALA A 188 5.84 -13.64 1.49
C ALA A 188 7.20 -14.31 1.71
N LEU A 189 7.57 -14.61 2.97
CA LEU A 189 8.81 -15.34 3.29
C LEU A 189 8.83 -16.76 2.71
N VAL A 190 7.68 -17.44 2.69
CA VAL A 190 7.54 -18.78 2.08
C VAL A 190 7.58 -18.71 0.54
N GLY A 191 7.45 -17.52 -0.05
CA GLY A 191 7.49 -17.32 -1.50
C GLY A 191 6.16 -17.57 -2.21
N VAL A 192 5.03 -17.53 -1.48
CA VAL A 192 3.68 -17.74 -2.07
C VAL A 192 3.29 -16.60 -3.02
N PHE A 193 3.82 -15.39 -2.79
CA PHE A 193 3.55 -14.22 -3.61
C PHE A 193 4.72 -13.89 -4.53
N TYR A 194 4.47 -13.87 -5.85
CA TYR A 194 5.44 -13.36 -6.82
C TYR A 194 5.28 -11.84 -6.98
N PRO A 195 6.36 -11.03 -6.95
CA PRO A 195 6.28 -9.55 -6.97
C PRO A 195 5.51 -8.96 -8.15
N TYR A 196 5.42 -9.70 -9.26
CA TYR A 196 4.78 -9.27 -10.50
C TYR A 196 3.32 -9.70 -10.63
N ASN A 197 2.83 -10.65 -9.82
CA ASN A 197 1.43 -11.05 -9.85
C ASN A 197 0.60 -10.21 -8.85
N ARG A 198 0.37 -8.94 -9.20
CA ARG A 198 -0.35 -7.99 -8.34
C ARG A 198 -1.78 -8.45 -8.02
N GLY A 199 -2.42 -9.18 -8.93
CA GLY A 199 -3.77 -9.71 -8.75
C GLY A 199 -3.85 -10.72 -7.61
N ALA A 200 -2.93 -11.69 -7.58
CA ALA A 200 -2.88 -12.73 -6.55
C ALA A 200 -2.72 -12.15 -5.13
N LEU A 201 -1.87 -11.12 -4.97
CA LEU A 201 -1.66 -10.46 -3.68
C LEU A 201 -2.94 -9.77 -3.19
N LEU A 202 -3.63 -9.03 -4.06
CA LEU A 202 -4.89 -8.36 -3.69
C LEU A 202 -5.97 -9.37 -3.32
N THR A 203 -6.12 -10.46 -4.09
CA THR A 203 -7.08 -11.51 -3.76
C THR A 203 -6.77 -12.19 -2.43
N ALA A 204 -5.49 -12.46 -2.15
CA ALA A 204 -5.10 -13.06 -0.88
C ALA A 204 -5.35 -12.12 0.30
N LEU A 205 -5.08 -10.82 0.12
CA LEU A 205 -5.35 -9.81 1.15
C LEU A 205 -6.83 -9.81 1.54
N VAL A 206 -7.74 -9.82 0.56
CA VAL A 206 -9.19 -9.88 0.80
C VAL A 206 -9.57 -11.17 1.55
N VAL A 207 -9.06 -12.33 1.12
CA VAL A 207 -9.37 -13.62 1.76
C VAL A 207 -8.85 -13.67 3.20
N ILE A 208 -7.59 -13.29 3.43
CA ILE A 208 -6.98 -13.31 4.77
C ILE A 208 -7.64 -12.27 5.67
N TYR A 209 -8.03 -11.12 5.14
CA TYR A 209 -8.77 -10.12 5.90
C TYR A 209 -10.11 -10.67 6.40
N ALA A 210 -10.86 -11.40 5.55
CA ALA A 210 -12.09 -12.06 5.93
C ALA A 210 -11.86 -13.15 7.00
N LEU A 211 -10.80 -13.96 6.85
CA LEU A 211 -10.46 -15.00 7.83
C LEU A 211 -10.04 -14.41 9.20
N THR A 212 -9.33 -13.29 9.20
CA THR A 212 -8.88 -12.62 10.44
C THR A 212 -9.98 -11.80 11.12
N ALA A 213 -11.15 -11.61 10.48
CA ALA A 213 -12.28 -10.89 11.08
C ALA A 213 -12.79 -11.54 12.39
N GLY A 214 -12.69 -12.87 12.51
CA GLY A 214 -13.03 -13.57 13.74
C GLY A 214 -12.14 -13.18 14.93
N ILE A 215 -10.85 -12.92 14.67
CA ILE A 215 -9.89 -12.46 15.69
C ILE A 215 -10.29 -11.07 16.16
N ALA A 216 -10.63 -10.17 15.23
CA ALA A 216 -11.09 -8.81 15.51
C ALA A 216 -12.34 -8.80 16.41
N GLY A 217 -13.32 -9.65 16.08
CA GLY A 217 -14.56 -9.77 16.83
C GLY A 217 -14.34 -10.32 18.24
N TYR A 218 -13.50 -11.35 18.36
CA TYR A 218 -13.15 -11.95 19.64
C TYR A 218 -12.39 -10.97 20.55
N THR A 219 -11.35 -10.32 20.05
CA THR A 219 -10.54 -9.37 20.86
C THR A 219 -11.35 -8.15 21.26
N ALA A 220 -12.17 -7.60 20.35
CA ALA A 220 -13.07 -6.48 20.67
C ALA A 220 -14.11 -6.87 21.72
N ALA A 221 -14.80 -8.01 21.56
CA ALA A 221 -15.83 -8.45 22.49
C ALA A 221 -15.23 -8.82 23.85
N SER A 222 -14.12 -9.55 23.88
CA SER A 222 -13.42 -9.91 25.12
C SER A 222 -13.00 -8.67 25.90
N PHE A 223 -12.33 -7.72 25.25
CA PHE A 223 -11.90 -6.48 25.90
C PHE A 223 -13.09 -5.62 26.35
N PHE A 224 -14.17 -5.56 25.55
CA PHE A 224 -15.38 -4.85 25.93
C PHE A 224 -16.07 -5.46 27.16
N CYS A 225 -16.14 -6.79 27.24
CA CYS A 225 -16.69 -7.49 28.40
C CYS A 225 -15.82 -7.30 29.65
N GLN A 226 -14.49 -7.26 29.51
CA GLN A 226 -13.57 -6.94 30.62
C GLN A 226 -13.78 -5.53 31.18
N LEU A 227 -14.26 -4.59 30.36
CA LEU A 227 -14.64 -3.24 30.79
C LEU A 227 -16.09 -3.17 31.30
N GLU A 228 -16.72 -4.29 31.68
CA GLU A 228 -18.13 -4.38 32.09
C GLU A 228 -19.11 -3.83 31.04
N GLY A 229 -18.78 -3.99 29.75
CA GLY A 229 -19.66 -3.65 28.65
C GLY A 229 -20.78 -4.67 28.48
N THR A 230 -22.04 -4.23 28.55
CA THR A 230 -23.21 -5.13 28.45
C THR A 230 -23.61 -5.43 27.00
N ASN A 231 -23.50 -4.44 26.10
CA ASN A 231 -23.97 -4.52 24.71
C ASN A 231 -22.89 -4.98 23.73
N TRP A 232 -22.39 -6.21 23.90
CA TRP A 232 -21.30 -6.75 23.07
C TRP A 232 -21.65 -6.82 21.56
N VAL A 233 -22.92 -7.03 21.20
CA VAL A 233 -23.38 -7.04 19.79
C VAL A 233 -23.18 -5.68 19.13
N ARG A 234 -23.54 -4.60 19.82
CA ARG A 234 -23.35 -3.23 19.31
C ARG A 234 -21.86 -2.91 19.17
N ASN A 235 -21.04 -3.39 20.10
CA ASN A 235 -19.60 -3.26 20.03
C ASN A 235 -19.04 -4.00 18.80
N LEU A 236 -19.50 -5.22 18.54
CA LEU A 236 -19.09 -6.02 17.39
C LEU A 236 -19.43 -5.33 16.05
N LEU A 237 -20.64 -4.78 15.94
CA LEU A 237 -21.04 -3.99 14.76
C LEU A 237 -20.17 -2.74 14.60
N LEU A 238 -19.82 -2.07 15.70
CA LEU A 238 -18.93 -0.92 15.68
C LEU A 238 -17.52 -1.32 15.21
N THR A 239 -16.97 -2.44 15.67
CA THR A 239 -15.66 -2.96 15.23
C THR A 239 -15.62 -3.19 13.72
N GLY A 240 -16.68 -3.75 13.14
CA GLY A 240 -16.78 -3.93 11.68
C GLY A 240 -16.92 -2.60 10.93
N ALA A 241 -17.75 -1.69 11.44
CA ALA A 241 -18.01 -0.41 10.78
C ALA A 241 -16.88 0.62 10.92
N LEU A 242 -16.04 0.51 11.96
CA LEU A 242 -15.05 1.54 12.31
C LEU A 242 -14.03 1.80 11.20
N PHE A 243 -13.60 0.74 10.50
CA PHE A 243 -12.65 0.85 9.39
C PHE A 243 -13.34 0.79 8.02
N CYS A 244 -14.31 -0.12 7.85
CA CYS A 244 -15.04 -0.27 6.59
C CYS A 244 -15.90 0.96 6.26
N GLY A 245 -16.50 1.62 7.25
CA GLY A 245 -17.37 2.78 7.04
C GLY A 245 -16.63 3.97 6.43
N PRO A 246 -15.55 4.48 7.06
CA PRO A 246 -14.75 5.56 6.49
C PRO A 246 -14.15 5.22 5.11
N LEU A 247 -13.64 4.00 4.92
CA LEU A 247 -13.12 3.55 3.64
C LEU A 247 -14.19 3.53 2.54
N PHE A 248 -15.40 3.10 2.88
CA PHE A 248 -16.51 3.12 1.94
C PHE A 248 -16.90 4.56 1.58
N LEU A 249 -16.95 5.46 2.54
CA LEU A 249 -17.25 6.88 2.29
C LEU A 249 -16.20 7.55 1.42
N THR A 250 -14.90 7.30 1.66
CA THR A 250 -13.83 7.84 0.82
C THR A 250 -13.90 7.25 -0.59
N PHE A 251 -14.17 5.95 -0.72
CA PHE A 251 -14.40 5.31 -2.01
C PHE A 251 -15.57 5.95 -2.77
N CYS A 252 -16.74 6.13 -2.13
CA CYS A 252 -17.90 6.78 -2.75
C CYS A 252 -17.60 8.20 -3.21
N PHE A 253 -16.91 8.98 -2.38
CA PHE A 253 -16.50 10.34 -2.74
C PHE A 253 -15.56 10.33 -3.95
N LEU A 254 -14.50 9.54 -3.92
CA LEU A 254 -13.52 9.43 -5.01
C LEU A 254 -14.17 8.92 -6.31
N ASN A 255 -15.07 7.94 -6.21
CA ASN A 255 -15.78 7.42 -7.38
C ASN A 255 -16.73 8.46 -7.99
N THR A 256 -17.36 9.29 -7.16
CA THR A 256 -18.22 10.40 -7.62
C THR A 256 -17.38 11.43 -8.38
N VAL A 257 -16.21 11.81 -7.86
CA VAL A 257 -15.27 12.71 -8.54
C VAL A 257 -14.78 12.10 -9.85
N ALA A 258 -14.38 10.82 -9.84
CA ALA A 258 -13.94 10.12 -11.05
C ALA A 258 -15.02 10.09 -12.14
N ASN A 259 -16.28 9.88 -11.75
CA ASN A 259 -17.41 9.92 -12.67
C ASN A 259 -17.65 11.32 -13.24
N ALA A 260 -17.52 12.38 -12.43
CA ALA A 260 -17.65 13.77 -12.89
C ALA A 260 -16.61 14.14 -13.96
N TYR A 261 -15.39 13.59 -13.86
CA TYR A 261 -14.32 13.78 -14.85
C TYR A 261 -14.34 12.76 -15.99
N SER A 262 -15.36 11.90 -16.08
CA SER A 262 -15.44 10.82 -17.08
C SER A 262 -14.17 9.95 -17.13
N ALA A 263 -13.55 9.71 -15.97
CA ALA A 263 -12.33 8.92 -15.89
C ALA A 263 -12.63 7.43 -16.16
N THR A 264 -11.80 6.75 -16.94
CA THR A 264 -11.95 5.33 -17.28
C THR A 264 -11.92 4.39 -16.06
N ALA A 265 -11.38 4.87 -14.94
CA ALA A 265 -11.33 4.15 -13.67
C ALA A 265 -12.60 4.31 -12.81
N ALA A 266 -13.55 5.17 -13.19
CA ALA A 266 -14.80 5.34 -12.49
C ALA A 266 -15.66 4.08 -12.62
N LEU A 267 -16.14 3.54 -11.50
CA LEU A 267 -17.06 2.41 -11.52
C LEU A 267 -18.48 2.92 -11.77
N PRO A 268 -19.16 2.42 -12.82
CA PRO A 268 -20.57 2.73 -13.06
C PRO A 268 -21.42 2.37 -11.83
N PHE A 269 -22.44 3.18 -11.56
CA PHE A 269 -23.33 2.97 -10.42
C PHE A 269 -23.95 1.56 -10.42
N GLY A 270 -24.28 1.03 -11.60
CA GLY A 270 -24.80 -0.33 -11.76
C GLY A 270 -23.85 -1.41 -11.24
N THR A 271 -22.54 -1.27 -11.49
CA THR A 271 -21.53 -2.22 -11.02
C THR A 271 -21.40 -2.18 -9.49
N ILE A 272 -21.48 -0.99 -8.89
CA ILE A 272 -21.45 -0.84 -7.43
C ILE A 272 -22.67 -1.53 -6.80
N ALA A 273 -23.87 -1.32 -7.36
CA ALA A 273 -25.09 -1.96 -6.86
C ALA A 273 -25.02 -3.49 -6.94
N VAL A 274 -24.45 -4.03 -8.03
CA VAL A 274 -24.23 -5.48 -8.18
C VAL A 274 -23.25 -6.00 -7.14
N ILE A 275 -22.14 -5.31 -6.91
CA ILE A 275 -21.14 -5.72 -5.89
C ILE A 275 -21.74 -5.71 -4.49
N PHE A 276 -22.66 -4.79 -4.17
CA PHE A 276 -23.35 -4.78 -2.88
C PHE A 276 -24.39 -5.89 -2.70
N LEU A 277 -24.95 -6.39 -3.80
CA LEU A 277 -25.97 -7.44 -3.80
C LEU A 277 -25.38 -8.85 -3.72
N ILE A 278 -24.10 -8.99 -4.05
CA ILE A 278 -23.31 -10.23 -3.98
C ILE A 278 -22.65 -10.32 -2.60
#